data_AF-A0A0Q6NR19-F1
#
_entry.id   AF-A0A0Q6NR19-F1
#
_cell.length_a   1.000
_cell.length_b   1.000
_cell.length_c   1.000
_cell.angle_alpha   90.00
_cell.angle_beta   90.00
_cell.angle_gamma   90.00
#
_symmetry.space_group_name_H-M   'P 1'
#
loop_
_entity.id
_entity.type
_entity.pdbx_description
1 polymer ?
#
loop_
_entity_poly.entity_id
_entity_poly.type
_entity_poly.pdbx_seq_one_letter_code
_entity_poly.pdbx_strand_id
1 'polypeptide(L)'
;MKPKSAKASRISGIIYRFADFLSDSRGFIATFLALAAGIGIGAATQFNEGFMFAFNIFLSVAAIVISGVILVAGARSEAALHVKLDYLIEHSEATNKVVGLEHLDAREIEQERKRVEAEAAEAVDDAIEEAGLARR
;
A
#
# COMPACT_ATOMS: atom_id res chain seq x y z
N MET A 1 -12.39 26.85 -17.96
CA MET A 1 -11.50 25.77 -17.47
C MET A 1 -11.80 24.50 -18.26
N LYS A 2 -10.88 24.02 -19.12
CA LYS A 2 -11.13 22.91 -20.09
C LYS A 2 -11.31 21.56 -19.37
N PRO A 3 -12.23 20.68 -19.83
CA PRO A 3 -12.47 19.39 -19.20
C PRO A 3 -11.37 18.38 -19.60
N LYS A 4 -10.27 18.32 -18.83
CA LYS A 4 -9.29 17.20 -18.86
C LYS A 4 -9.78 15.95 -18.12
N SER A 5 -11.03 15.95 -17.64
CA SER A 5 -11.57 15.01 -16.65
C SER A 5 -11.89 13.60 -17.20
N ALA A 6 -12.38 13.48 -18.44
CA ALA A 6 -12.90 12.20 -18.93
C ALA A 6 -11.81 11.13 -19.20
N LYS A 7 -10.64 11.53 -19.73
CA LYS A 7 -9.56 10.60 -20.09
C LYS A 7 -8.73 10.18 -18.87
N ALA A 8 -8.45 11.13 -17.97
CA ALA A 8 -7.74 10.88 -16.71
C ALA A 8 -8.54 9.95 -15.78
N SER A 9 -9.86 10.14 -15.69
CA SER A 9 -10.76 9.26 -14.93
C SER A 9 -10.75 7.82 -15.46
N ARG A 10 -10.80 7.63 -16.79
CA ARG A 10 -10.78 6.30 -17.41
C ARG A 10 -9.45 5.56 -17.23
N ILE A 11 -8.32 6.24 -17.39
CA ILE A 11 -6.99 5.63 -17.22
C ILE A 11 -6.79 5.25 -15.74
N SER A 12 -7.16 6.12 -14.81
CA SER A 12 -7.11 5.82 -13.38
C SER A 12 -7.98 4.61 -13.00
N GLY A 13 -9.19 4.50 -13.57
CA GLY A 13 -10.06 3.35 -13.34
C GLY A 13 -9.54 2.03 -13.95
N ILE A 14 -8.71 2.07 -14.99
CA ILE A 14 -8.06 0.86 -15.52
C ILE A 14 -6.93 0.42 -14.61
N ILE A 15 -6.06 1.37 -14.20
CA ILE A 15 -4.95 1.09 -13.27
C ILE A 15 -5.49 0.48 -11.97
N TYR A 16 -6.56 1.06 -11.41
CA TYR A 16 -7.13 0.57 -10.16
C TYR A 16 -7.74 -0.82 -10.29
N ARG A 17 -8.53 -1.08 -11.34
CA ARG A 17 -9.08 -2.43 -11.57
C ARG A 17 -7.98 -3.46 -11.78
N PHE A 18 -6.86 -3.07 -12.40
CA PHE A 18 -5.72 -3.96 -12.56
C PHE A 18 -4.99 -4.20 -11.23
N ALA A 19 -4.79 -3.16 -10.41
CA ALA A 19 -4.22 -3.26 -9.07
C ALA A 19 -5.08 -4.13 -8.14
N ASP A 20 -6.40 -3.91 -8.14
CA ASP A 20 -7.37 -4.70 -7.38
C ASP A 20 -7.34 -6.16 -7.80
N PHE A 21 -7.32 -6.42 -9.11
CA PHE A 21 -7.21 -7.78 -9.63
C PHE A 21 -5.91 -8.45 -9.14
N LEU A 22 -4.76 -7.78 -9.28
CA LEU A 22 -3.47 -8.32 -8.87
C LEU A 22 -3.36 -8.52 -7.35
N SER A 23 -4.04 -7.70 -6.55
CA SER A 23 -4.01 -7.74 -5.08
C SER A 23 -5.05 -8.70 -4.48
N ASP A 24 -6.09 -9.07 -5.26
CA ASP A 24 -7.05 -10.08 -4.85
C ASP A 24 -6.46 -11.50 -4.92
N SER A 25 -6.92 -12.38 -4.03
CA SER A 25 -6.46 -13.77 -3.97
C SER A 25 -6.63 -14.50 -5.30
N ARG A 26 -7.68 -14.18 -6.06
CA ARG A 26 -7.95 -14.78 -7.37
C ARG A 26 -6.91 -14.37 -8.41
N GLY A 27 -6.55 -13.08 -8.48
CA GLY A 27 -5.58 -12.61 -9.45
C GLY A 27 -4.15 -12.99 -9.09
N PHE A 28 -3.83 -13.11 -7.80
CA PHE A 28 -2.57 -13.71 -7.36
C PHE A 28 -2.44 -15.16 -7.86
N ILE A 29 -3.45 -16.01 -7.61
CA ILE A 29 -3.44 -17.40 -8.07
C ILE A 29 -3.39 -17.48 -9.60
N ALA A 30 -4.17 -16.64 -10.30
CA ALA A 30 -4.17 -16.61 -11.76
C ALA A 30 -2.80 -16.23 -12.33
N THR A 31 -2.16 -15.20 -11.78
CA THR A 31 -0.81 -14.76 -12.17
C THR A 31 0.22 -15.85 -11.91
N PHE A 32 0.14 -16.52 -10.76
CA PHE A 32 1.03 -17.64 -10.40
C PHE A 32 0.88 -18.81 -11.38
N LEU A 33 -0.36 -19.22 -11.69
CA LEU A 33 -0.62 -20.29 -12.66
C LEU A 33 -0.14 -19.92 -14.06
N ALA A 34 -0.32 -18.66 -14.47
CA ALA A 34 0.17 -18.17 -15.75
C ALA A 34 1.72 -18.23 -15.83
N LEU A 35 2.40 -17.86 -14.74
CA LEU A 35 3.86 -17.96 -14.65
C LEU A 35 4.33 -19.42 -14.68
N ALA A 36 3.69 -20.30 -13.90
CA ALA A 36 3.98 -21.73 -13.88
C ALA A 36 3.76 -22.38 -15.27
N ALA A 37 2.69 -21.99 -15.97
CA ALA A 37 2.44 -22.42 -17.34
C ALA A 37 3.52 -21.92 -18.30
N GLY A 38 3.95 -20.66 -18.17
CA GLY A 38 5.07 -20.12 -18.93
C GLY A 38 6.36 -20.91 -18.73
N ILE A 39 6.70 -21.25 -17.48
CA ILE A 39 7.85 -22.11 -17.16
C ILE A 39 7.67 -23.50 -17.77
N GLY A 40 6.46 -24.08 -17.71
CA GLY A 40 6.14 -25.37 -18.33
C GLY A 40 6.34 -25.37 -19.85
N ILE A 41 5.92 -24.30 -20.54
CA ILE A 41 6.18 -24.10 -21.98
C ILE A 41 7.68 -23.98 -22.25
N GLY A 42 8.40 -23.24 -21.40
CA GLY A 42 9.85 -23.15 -21.46
C GLY A 42 10.52 -24.53 -21.36
N ALA A 43 10.12 -25.34 -20.39
CA ALA A 43 10.62 -26.69 -20.23
C ALA A 43 10.29 -27.58 -21.45
N ALA A 44 9.06 -27.50 -21.98
CA ALA A 44 8.65 -28.25 -23.19
C ALA A 44 9.47 -27.86 -24.43
N THR A 45 9.91 -26.60 -24.51
CA THR A 45 10.76 -26.09 -25.59
C THR A 45 12.27 -26.18 -25.28
N GLN A 46 12.64 -26.89 -24.20
CA GLN A 46 14.00 -27.05 -23.72
C GLN A 46 14.72 -25.73 -23.45
N PHE A 47 13.96 -24.71 -23.07
CA PHE A 47 14.46 -23.34 -22.84
C PHE A 47 15.32 -22.87 -24.00
N ASN A 48 14.82 -22.96 -25.23
CA ASN A 48 15.57 -22.46 -26.38
C ASN A 48 15.86 -20.95 -26.25
N GLU A 49 16.90 -20.50 -26.96
CA GLU A 49 17.42 -19.13 -26.84
C GLU A 49 16.36 -18.05 -27.15
N GLY A 50 15.54 -18.26 -28.19
CA GLY A 50 14.48 -17.33 -28.57
C GLY A 50 13.38 -17.22 -27.50
N PHE A 51 12.98 -18.35 -26.90
CA PHE A 51 12.01 -18.37 -25.81
C PHE A 51 12.57 -17.68 -24.57
N MET A 52 13.80 -18.01 -24.15
CA MET A 52 14.42 -17.40 -22.98
C MET A 52 14.56 -15.88 -23.15
N PHE A 53 15.01 -15.44 -24.32
CA PHE A 53 15.12 -14.01 -24.63
C PHE A 53 13.76 -13.30 -24.52
N ALA A 54 12.74 -13.82 -25.22
CA ALA A 54 11.40 -13.22 -25.20
C ALA A 54 10.78 -13.23 -23.79
N PHE A 55 10.90 -14.33 -23.06
CA PHE A 55 10.33 -14.50 -21.74
C PHE A 55 10.99 -13.57 -20.71
N ASN A 56 12.31 -13.41 -20.75
CA ASN A 56 13.02 -12.48 -19.86
C ASN A 56 12.63 -11.02 -20.11
N ILE A 57 12.54 -10.60 -21.37
CA ILE A 57 12.08 -9.26 -21.72
C ILE A 57 10.64 -9.05 -21.24
N PHE A 58 9.77 -10.03 -21.47
CA PHE A 58 8.38 -9.98 -21.01
C PHE A 58 8.29 -9.83 -19.48
N LEU A 59 9.01 -10.66 -18.72
CA LEU A 59 9.00 -10.59 -17.25
C LEU A 59 9.55 -9.26 -16.73
N SER A 60 10.60 -8.73 -17.37
CA SER A 60 11.20 -7.46 -16.99
C SER A 60 10.22 -6.30 -17.19
N VAL A 61 9.58 -6.24 -18.37
CA VAL A 61 8.56 -5.22 -18.66
C VAL A 61 7.35 -5.38 -17.74
N ALA A 62 6.88 -6.61 -17.54
CA ALA A 62 5.75 -6.89 -16.65
C ALA A 62 6.05 -6.43 -15.21
N ALA A 63 7.24 -6.72 -14.68
CA ALA A 63 7.65 -6.30 -13.34
C ALA A 63 7.64 -4.78 -13.20
N ILE A 64 8.18 -4.04 -14.17
CA ILE A 64 8.19 -2.57 -14.16
C ILE A 64 6.76 -2.02 -14.20
N VAL A 65 5.91 -2.54 -15.08
CA VAL A 65 4.52 -2.09 -15.21
C VAL A 65 3.73 -2.38 -13.93
N ILE A 66 3.84 -3.59 -13.37
CA ILE A 66 3.16 -3.98 -12.13
C ILE A 66 3.62 -3.09 -10.97
N SER A 67 4.93 -2.88 -10.82
CA SER A 67 5.48 -1.99 -9.81
C SER A 67 4.90 -0.58 -9.94
N GLY A 68 4.89 -0.02 -11.16
CA GLY A 68 4.30 1.30 -11.42
C GLY A 68 2.81 1.39 -11.08
N VAL A 69 2.04 0.34 -11.38
CA VAL A 69 0.61 0.27 -11.00
C VAL A 69 0.45 0.29 -9.48
N ILE A 70 1.24 -0.51 -8.76
CA ILE A 70 1.19 -0.58 -7.29
C ILE A 70 1.57 0.75 -6.67
N LEU A 71 2.64 1.40 -7.16
CA LEU A 71 3.08 2.73 -6.71
C LEU A 71 1.96 3.77 -6.84
N VAL A 72 1.29 3.81 -8.00
CA VAL A 72 0.21 4.78 -8.26
C VAL A 72 -1.03 4.47 -7.40
N ALA A 73 -1.40 3.19 -7.27
CA ALA A 73 -2.52 2.78 -6.44
C ALA A 73 -2.27 3.05 -4.95
N GLY A 74 -1.03 2.82 -4.49
CA GLY A 74 -0.58 3.05 -3.13
C GLY A 74 -0.61 4.53 -2.76
N ALA A 75 0.05 5.39 -3.54
CA ALA A 75 0.13 6.84 -3.26
C ALA A 75 -1.26 7.50 -3.16
N ARG A 76 -2.22 7.08 -3.97
CA ARG A 76 -3.60 7.56 -3.89
C ARG A 76 -4.31 7.07 -2.62
N SER A 77 -4.10 5.82 -2.25
CA SER A 77 -4.73 5.22 -1.07
C SER A 77 -4.21 5.84 0.22
N GLU A 78 -2.90 6.11 0.28
CA GLU A 78 -2.24 6.87 1.34
C GLU A 78 -2.82 8.27 1.47
N ALA A 79 -2.93 9.03 0.37
CA ALA A 79 -3.55 10.36 0.39
C ALA A 79 -5.01 10.33 0.89
N ALA A 80 -5.79 9.31 0.51
CA ALA A 80 -7.16 9.16 0.99
C ALA A 80 -7.22 8.81 2.49
N LEU A 81 -6.23 8.07 3.00
CA LEU A 81 -6.10 7.75 4.41
C LEU A 81 -5.73 8.99 5.23
N HIS A 82 -4.77 9.80 4.76
CA HIS A 82 -4.43 11.10 5.37
C HIS A 82 -5.66 11.98 5.52
N VAL A 83 -6.43 12.19 4.46
CA VAL A 83 -7.65 13.03 4.51
C VAL A 83 -8.68 12.50 5.51
N LYS A 84 -8.83 11.17 5.64
CA LYS A 84 -9.75 10.58 6.64
C LYS A 84 -9.26 10.78 8.07
N LEU A 85 -7.95 10.65 8.30
CA LEU A 85 -7.34 10.91 9.61
C LEU A 85 -7.44 12.40 9.97
N ASP A 86 -7.16 13.30 9.04
CA ASP A 86 -7.28 14.75 9.24
C ASP A 86 -8.71 15.12 9.66
N TYR A 87 -9.72 14.53 9.02
CA TYR A 87 -11.12 14.71 9.40
C TYR A 87 -11.40 14.23 10.83
N LEU A 88 -10.88 13.05 11.23
CA LEU A 88 -11.05 12.54 12.59
C LEU A 88 -10.34 13.43 13.62
N ILE A 89 -9.16 13.95 13.31
CA ILE A 89 -8.42 14.86 14.21
C ILE A 89 -9.19 16.17 14.39
N GLU A 90 -9.82 16.70 13.34
CA GLU A 90 -10.63 17.91 13.43
C GLU A 90 -11.94 17.70 14.23
N HIS A 91 -12.54 16.51 14.16
CA HIS A 91 -13.89 16.24 14.70
C HIS A 91 -13.94 15.32 15.92
N SER A 92 -12.80 14.99 16.51
CA SER A 92 -12.72 14.20 17.75
C SER A 92 -11.85 14.92 18.79
N GLU A 93 -11.79 14.39 20.02
CA GLU A 93 -10.83 14.85 21.03
C GLU A 93 -9.38 14.45 20.72
N ALA A 94 -9.13 13.84 19.55
CA ALA A 94 -7.78 13.53 19.09
C ALA A 94 -6.98 14.82 18.89
N THR A 95 -5.75 14.81 19.39
CA THR A 95 -4.89 15.99 19.39
C THR A 95 -4.10 16.08 18.07
N ASN A 96 -3.98 17.28 17.50
CA ASN A 96 -3.30 17.53 16.21
C ASN A 96 -1.76 17.51 16.30
N LYS A 97 -1.18 16.83 17.30
CA LYS A 97 0.29 16.82 17.55
C LYS A 97 1.08 16.05 16.49
N VAL A 98 0.42 15.20 15.70
CA VAL A 98 1.04 14.21 14.81
C VAL A 98 0.73 14.41 13.32
N VAL A 99 -0.01 15.46 12.95
CA VAL A 99 -0.25 15.77 11.54
C VAL A 99 1.03 16.31 10.89
N GLY A 100 1.34 15.82 9.70
CA GLY A 100 2.55 16.21 8.96
C GLY A 100 3.79 15.37 9.30
N LEU A 101 3.66 14.35 10.17
CA LEU A 101 4.75 13.41 10.50
C LEU A 101 5.38 12.77 9.25
N GLU A 102 4.63 12.63 8.15
CA GLU A 102 5.11 12.05 6.89
C GLU A 102 6.23 12.85 6.19
N HIS A 103 6.51 14.07 6.64
CA HIS A 103 7.60 14.91 6.14
C HIS A 103 8.91 14.74 6.92
N LEU A 104 8.87 14.07 8.08
CA LEU A 104 10.04 13.83 8.91
C LEU A 104 10.89 12.67 8.38
N ASP A 105 12.16 12.61 8.77
CA ASP A 105 13.01 11.46 8.44
C ASP A 105 12.53 10.21 9.19
N ALA A 106 12.81 9.02 8.64
CA ALA A 106 12.43 7.75 9.24
C ALA A 106 12.88 7.61 10.71
N ARG A 107 14.04 8.15 11.08
CA ARG A 107 14.51 8.13 12.47
C ARG A 107 13.65 9.01 13.39
N GLU A 108 13.24 10.16 12.90
CA GLU A 108 12.41 11.12 13.64
C GLU A 108 10.99 10.58 13.80
N ILE A 109 10.41 9.98 12.74
CA ILE A 109 9.12 9.28 12.80
C ILE A 109 9.13 8.18 13.86
N GLU A 110 10.20 7.37 13.93
CA GLU A 110 10.33 6.31 14.95
C GLU A 110 10.37 6.86 16.38
N GLN A 111 11.04 8.00 16.58
CA GLN A 111 11.10 8.66 17.88
C GLN A 111 9.72 9.19 18.29
N GLU A 112 9.02 9.87 17.38
CA GLU A 112 7.66 10.34 17.61
C GLU A 112 6.70 9.19 17.87
N ARG A 113 6.80 8.07 17.13
CA ARG A 113 5.99 6.87 17.37
C ARG A 113 6.18 6.34 18.79
N LYS A 114 7.44 6.20 19.25
CA LYS A 114 7.75 5.77 20.61
C LYS A 114 7.20 6.73 21.67
N ARG A 115 7.27 8.04 21.42
CA ARG A 115 6.70 9.04 22.33
C ARG A 115 5.18 8.87 22.44
N VAL A 116 4.50 8.75 21.30
CA VAL A 116 3.03 8.55 21.27
C VAL A 116 2.62 7.25 21.93
N GLU A 117 3.34 6.15 21.68
CA GLU A 117 3.10 4.86 22.35
C GLU A 117 3.27 4.95 23.87
N ALA A 118 4.28 5.69 24.35
CA ALA A 118 4.50 5.92 25.77
C ALA A 118 3.40 6.79 26.40
N GLU A 119 3.05 7.92 25.78
CA GLU A 119 1.94 8.79 26.23
C GLU A 119 0.62 8.01 26.31
N ALA A 120 0.34 7.15 25.33
CA ALA A 120 -0.85 6.32 25.31
C ALA A 120 -0.86 5.24 26.41
N ALA A 121 0.29 4.64 26.71
CA ALA A 121 0.41 3.66 27.78
C ALA A 121 0.22 4.30 29.16
N GLU A 122 0.82 5.48 29.38
CA GLU A 122 0.69 6.25 30.63
C GLU A 122 -0.76 6.66 30.88
N ALA A 123 -1.45 7.19 29.86
CA ALA A 123 -2.87 7.56 29.98
C ALA A 123 -3.79 6.36 30.32
N VAL A 124 -3.44 5.15 29.88
CA VAL A 124 -4.17 3.92 30.23
C VAL A 124 -3.89 3.51 31.68
N ASP A 125 -2.63 3.57 32.12
CA ASP A 125 -2.26 3.25 33.50
C ASP A 125 -2.90 4.22 34.49
N ASP A 126 -2.89 5.53 34.20
CA ASP A 126 -3.57 6.57 34.99
C ASP A 126 -5.09 6.30 35.09
N ALA A 127 -5.73 5.96 33.97
CA ALA A 127 -7.16 5.61 33.96
C ALA A 127 -7.49 4.34 34.76
N ILE A 128 -6.57 3.35 34.79
CA ILE A 128 -6.72 2.13 35.59
C ILE A 128 -6.58 2.44 37.09
N GLU A 129 -5.65 3.33 37.45
CA GLU A 129 -5.44 3.79 38.82
C GLU A 129 -6.64 4.61 39.32
N GLU A 130 -7.14 5.56 38.52
CA GLU A 130 -8.35 6.33 38.83
C GLU A 130 -9.62 5.47 38.94
N ALA A 131 -9.74 4.42 38.12
CA ALA A 131 -10.85 3.46 38.19
C ALA A 131 -10.79 2.53 39.41
N GLY A 132 -9.73 2.61 40.23
CA GLY A 132 -9.56 1.78 41.43
C GLY A 132 -9.37 0.30 41.14
N LEU A 133 -9.08 -0.07 39.88
CA LEU A 133 -8.80 -1.44 39.44
C LEU A 133 -7.33 -1.78 39.72
N ALA A 134 -6.89 -1.60 40.96
CA ALA A 134 -5.57 -2.03 41.38
C ALA A 134 -5.47 -3.56 41.21
N ARG A 135 -4.56 -4.01 40.34
CA ARG A 135 -4.15 -5.43 40.20
C ARG A 135 -3.88 -6.00 41.60
N ARG A 136 -4.78 -6.86 42.07
CA ARG A 136 -4.46 -7.83 43.12
C ARG A 136 -3.66 -8.99 42.53
#